data_AF-A0A7V9NEE9-F1
#
_entry.id   AF-A0A7V9NEE9-F1
#
_cell.length_a   1.000
_cell.length_b   1.000
_cell.length_c   1.000
_cell.angle_alpha   90.00
_cell.angle_beta   90.00
_cell.angle_gamma   90.00
#
_symmetry.space_group_name_H-M   'P 1'
#
loop_
_entity.id
_entity.type
_entity.pdbx_description
1 polymer ?
#
loop_
_entity_poly.entity_id
_entity_poly.type
_entity_poly.pdbx_seq_one_letter_code
_entity_poly.pdbx_strand_id
1 'polypeptide(L)'
;MSTDISTDILTDLLRSAWLVHAARARVYEIWRPHDDRFAASILRARRQAEIIEETLVEGGRGPDVELVEPHASWIVSLIGERPDEMPLADIFLTRLGDWVEGHAKPFLAGSGDEFTRLADEEKAASVLPDEFPVAPTFERLPIPEVEPPGEVRFRFGILADAHIGSPRGEPLVRAAIADLNASGAELVIQLGDVTDHGNEREFELAATVFADLEVPFATMMGNHDVWSYEEQELKGREYFERYLGRPADGTLVEHKGVRFAVLDSADHSTSPFGPFNLVTGAFMDGEGGAIVRGALSTPQHEILAEIAAPDSGPAFIFMHHPLQPFTSFPPVLFGLRDGDTGRIHAVADSGNVWGVFAGHTHRNALNRPFGDVPCLEVAIPRDYPFGYALVDVTDTGYAYRFLQISDDGLVRDAAENIGDIQRRYGTGSDSSRGFSWTAPS
;
A
#
# COMPACT_ATOMS: atom_id res chain seq x y z
N MET A 1 -4.96 -6.91 -25.43
CA MET A 1 -4.33 -5.85 -24.60
C MET A 1 -4.16 -4.62 -25.47
N SER A 2 -4.71 -3.49 -25.04
CA SER A 2 -4.43 -2.20 -25.68
C SER A 2 -2.99 -1.80 -25.37
N THR A 3 -2.24 -1.35 -26.37
CA THR A 3 -0.91 -0.75 -26.18
C THR A 3 -0.98 0.76 -25.94
N ASP A 4 -2.19 1.33 -25.90
CA ASP A 4 -2.43 2.75 -25.70
C ASP A 4 -2.57 3.04 -24.20
N ILE A 5 -1.42 3.14 -23.54
CA ILE A 5 -1.29 3.56 -22.14
C ILE A 5 -0.66 4.96 -22.13
N SER A 6 -1.04 5.82 -21.18
CA SER A 6 -0.39 7.12 -21.08
C SER A 6 1.12 6.96 -20.84
N THR A 7 1.92 7.85 -21.45
CA THR A 7 3.38 7.78 -21.37
C THR A 7 3.89 7.75 -19.93
N ASP A 8 3.24 8.48 -19.02
CA ASP A 8 3.62 8.54 -17.61
C ASP A 8 3.38 7.21 -16.90
N ILE A 9 2.22 6.57 -17.12
CA ILE A 9 1.91 5.27 -16.50
C ILE A 9 2.85 4.18 -17.05
N LEU A 10 3.13 4.20 -18.36
CA LEU A 10 4.12 3.29 -18.94
C LEU A 10 5.50 3.47 -18.32
N THR A 11 5.91 4.73 -18.12
CA THR A 11 7.19 5.05 -17.49
C THR A 11 7.23 4.50 -16.06
N ASP A 12 6.19 4.72 -15.25
CA ASP A 12 6.12 4.20 -13.86
C ASP A 12 6.05 2.67 -13.80
N LEU A 13 5.40 2.02 -14.78
CA LEU A 13 5.39 0.57 -14.93
C LEU A 13 6.79 0.04 -15.23
N LEU A 14 7.49 0.63 -16.21
CA LEU A 14 8.85 0.20 -16.59
C LEU A 14 9.85 0.48 -15.46
N ARG A 15 9.71 1.59 -14.73
CA ARG A 15 10.49 1.87 -13.50
C ARG A 15 10.28 0.79 -12.45
N SER A 16 9.03 0.42 -12.18
CA SER A 16 8.69 -0.68 -11.25
C SER A 16 9.31 -2.00 -11.70
N ALA A 17 9.15 -2.34 -12.98
CA ALA A 17 9.67 -3.56 -13.58
C ALA A 17 11.19 -3.66 -13.48
N TRP A 18 11.89 -2.58 -13.83
CA TRP A 18 13.34 -2.49 -13.72
C TRP A 18 13.79 -2.70 -12.27
N LEU A 19 13.18 -1.97 -11.33
CA LEU A 19 13.54 -2.02 -9.92
C LEU A 19 13.31 -3.42 -9.32
N VAL A 20 12.23 -4.10 -9.70
CA VAL A 20 11.97 -5.49 -9.29
C VAL A 20 13.11 -6.42 -9.74
N HIS A 21 13.53 -6.38 -11.01
CA HIS A 21 14.62 -7.25 -11.47
C HIS A 21 15.99 -6.87 -10.89
N ALA A 22 16.28 -5.58 -10.75
CA ALA A 22 17.52 -5.10 -10.13
C ALA A 22 17.60 -5.54 -8.66
N ALA A 23 16.51 -5.41 -7.90
CA ALA A 23 16.43 -5.88 -6.52
C ALA A 23 16.50 -7.40 -6.42
N ARG A 24 15.85 -8.15 -7.31
CA ARG A 24 15.98 -9.62 -7.36
C ARG A 24 17.43 -10.05 -7.58
N ALA A 25 18.14 -9.42 -8.51
CA ALA A 25 19.58 -9.68 -8.70
C ALA A 25 20.37 -9.44 -7.41
N ARG A 26 20.07 -8.35 -6.70
CA ARG A 26 20.70 -8.03 -5.42
C ARG A 26 20.39 -9.07 -4.33
N VAL A 27 19.16 -9.57 -4.23
CA VAL A 27 18.79 -10.65 -3.31
C VAL A 27 19.55 -11.94 -3.63
N TYR A 28 19.63 -12.31 -4.91
CA TYR A 28 20.40 -13.49 -5.33
C TYR A 28 21.90 -13.36 -5.00
N GLU A 29 22.48 -12.15 -5.01
CA GLU A 29 23.86 -11.93 -4.54
C GLU A 29 24.03 -12.17 -3.04
N ILE A 30 23.03 -11.80 -2.23
CA ILE A 30 23.01 -12.05 -0.78
C ILE A 30 22.95 -13.56 -0.53
N TRP A 31 22.17 -14.29 -1.32
CA TRP A 31 22.00 -15.74 -1.18
C TRP A 31 23.12 -16.59 -1.77
N ARG A 32 23.83 -16.09 -2.79
CA ARG A 32 24.88 -16.85 -3.50
C ARG A 32 25.94 -17.48 -2.57
N PRO A 33 26.46 -16.81 -1.52
CA PRO A 33 27.38 -17.44 -0.57
C PRO A 33 26.83 -18.68 0.14
N HIS A 34 25.52 -18.88 0.14
CA HIS A 34 24.84 -20.02 0.76
C HIS A 34 24.42 -21.09 -0.26
N ASP A 35 24.24 -20.72 -1.52
CA ASP A 35 23.89 -21.63 -2.60
C ASP A 35 24.38 -21.10 -3.97
N ASP A 36 25.35 -21.80 -4.56
CA ASP A 36 26.00 -21.39 -5.81
C ASP A 36 25.03 -21.37 -7.02
N ARG A 37 23.87 -22.03 -6.94
CA ARG A 37 22.89 -22.04 -8.05
C ARG A 37 22.42 -20.63 -8.44
N PHE A 38 22.42 -19.70 -7.49
CA PHE A 38 22.01 -18.32 -7.70
C PHE A 38 22.98 -17.50 -8.54
N ALA A 39 24.20 -17.99 -8.80
CA ALA A 39 25.12 -17.34 -9.74
C ALA A 39 24.48 -17.13 -11.12
N ALA A 40 23.69 -18.09 -11.60
CA ALA A 40 22.96 -17.96 -12.86
C ALA A 40 21.74 -17.03 -12.73
N SER A 41 21.01 -17.06 -11.61
CA SER A 41 19.87 -16.17 -11.35
C SER A 41 20.27 -14.69 -11.32
N ILE A 42 21.45 -14.36 -10.76
CA ILE A 42 22.00 -12.99 -10.80
C ILE A 42 22.15 -12.50 -12.25
N LEU A 43 22.73 -13.33 -13.12
CA LEU A 43 22.95 -12.97 -14.53
C LEU A 43 21.62 -12.79 -15.27
N ARG A 44 20.65 -13.69 -15.06
CA ARG A 44 19.33 -13.60 -15.68
C ARG A 44 18.58 -12.34 -15.24
N ALA A 45 18.52 -12.09 -13.92
CA ALA A 45 17.83 -10.92 -13.37
C ALA A 45 18.48 -9.60 -13.82
N ARG A 46 19.81 -9.51 -13.85
CA ARG A 46 20.52 -8.33 -14.38
C ARG A 46 20.23 -8.11 -15.86
N ARG A 47 20.27 -9.15 -16.68
CA ARG A 47 19.96 -9.01 -18.11
C ARG A 47 18.52 -8.59 -18.35
N GLN A 48 17.57 -9.10 -17.58
CA GLN A 48 16.18 -8.65 -17.64
C GLN A 48 16.05 -7.16 -17.25
N ALA A 49 16.75 -6.71 -16.20
CA ALA A 49 16.80 -5.29 -15.84
C ALA A 49 17.41 -4.44 -16.96
N GLU A 50 18.52 -4.86 -17.57
CA GLU A 50 19.16 -4.17 -18.70
C GLU A 50 18.21 -3.99 -19.90
N ILE A 51 17.45 -5.03 -20.26
CA ILE A 51 16.46 -4.94 -21.35
C ILE A 51 15.39 -3.88 -21.05
N ILE A 52 14.93 -3.79 -19.81
CA ILE A 52 13.96 -2.78 -19.39
C ILE A 52 14.59 -1.39 -19.39
N GLU A 53 15.85 -1.29 -18.95
CA GLU A 53 16.62 -0.05 -18.93
C GLU A 53 16.82 0.55 -20.32
N GLU A 54 17.12 -0.28 -21.32
CA GLU A 54 17.22 0.13 -22.73
C GLU A 54 15.93 0.87 -23.16
N THR A 55 14.76 0.30 -22.83
CA THR A 55 13.45 0.90 -23.15
C THR A 55 13.18 2.19 -22.35
N LEU A 56 13.54 2.22 -21.06
CA LEU A 56 13.41 3.41 -20.21
C LEU A 56 14.24 4.59 -20.71
N VAL A 57 15.50 4.33 -21.08
CA VAL A 57 16.44 5.34 -21.58
C VAL A 57 15.99 5.88 -22.94
N GLU A 58 15.48 5.03 -23.83
CA GLU A 58 14.85 5.46 -25.08
C GLU A 58 13.63 6.38 -24.82
N GLY A 59 12.87 6.10 -23.75
CA GLY A 59 11.79 6.96 -23.25
C GLY A 59 12.24 8.22 -22.50
N GLY A 60 13.55 8.45 -22.36
CA GLY A 60 14.12 9.64 -21.71
C GLY A 60 14.15 9.60 -20.19
N ARG A 61 13.94 8.44 -19.55
CA ARG A 61 14.01 8.27 -18.09
C ARG A 61 15.12 7.29 -17.72
N GLY A 62 16.03 7.70 -16.84
CA GLY A 62 17.05 6.80 -16.27
C GLY A 62 16.49 5.89 -15.16
N PRO A 63 17.18 4.79 -14.83
CA PRO A 63 16.78 3.87 -13.77
C PRO A 63 16.88 4.48 -12.36
N ASP A 64 16.07 3.96 -11.42
CA ASP A 64 16.03 4.38 -10.00
C ASP A 64 17.03 3.57 -9.15
N VAL A 65 18.33 3.69 -9.46
CA VAL A 65 19.41 2.88 -8.87
C VAL A 65 19.49 2.98 -7.35
N GLU A 66 19.19 4.15 -6.80
CA GLU A 66 19.17 4.42 -5.37
C GLU A 66 18.11 3.61 -4.61
N LEU A 67 17.10 3.07 -5.30
CA LEU A 67 16.03 2.28 -4.70
C LEU A 67 16.32 0.77 -4.68
N VAL A 68 17.38 0.31 -5.34
CA VAL A 68 17.72 -1.12 -5.44
C VAL A 68 18.00 -1.72 -4.06
N GLU A 69 18.87 -1.12 -3.26
CA GLU A 69 19.21 -1.67 -1.93
C GLU A 69 18.03 -1.60 -0.96
N PRO A 70 17.27 -0.47 -0.86
CA PRO A 70 16.05 -0.44 -0.06
C PRO A 70 15.01 -1.49 -0.49
N HIS A 71 14.78 -1.67 -1.79
CA HIS A 71 13.79 -2.63 -2.28
C HIS A 71 14.25 -4.08 -2.08
N ALA A 72 15.53 -4.39 -2.28
CA ALA A 72 16.10 -5.69 -1.96
C ALA A 72 16.03 -5.99 -0.45
N SER A 73 16.27 -4.99 0.40
CA SER A 73 16.13 -5.11 1.86
C SER A 73 14.68 -5.40 2.26
N TRP A 74 13.71 -4.74 1.61
CA TRP A 74 12.29 -5.05 1.80
C TRP A 74 12.00 -6.52 1.42
N ILE A 75 12.45 -6.99 0.25
CA ILE A 75 12.27 -8.39 -0.15
C ILE A 75 12.88 -9.33 0.89
N VAL A 76 14.14 -9.12 1.29
CA VAL A 76 14.84 -9.92 2.31
C VAL A 76 14.09 -9.94 3.63
N SER A 77 13.46 -8.83 4.05
CA SER A 77 12.67 -8.81 5.28
C SER A 77 11.48 -9.79 5.24
N LEU A 78 10.96 -10.10 4.05
CA LEU A 78 9.89 -11.08 3.86
C LEU A 78 10.43 -12.51 3.79
N ILE A 79 11.52 -12.73 3.05
CA ILE A 79 11.95 -14.09 2.66
C ILE A 79 13.27 -14.57 3.27
N GLY A 80 13.94 -13.75 4.08
CA GLY A 80 15.18 -14.09 4.79
C GLY A 80 16.47 -13.73 4.05
N GLU A 81 17.57 -13.70 4.82
CA GLU A 81 18.93 -13.46 4.31
C GLU A 81 19.53 -14.71 3.67
N ARG A 82 18.89 -15.87 3.87
CA ARG A 82 19.28 -17.14 3.28
C ARG A 82 18.08 -17.80 2.57
N PRO A 83 18.33 -18.54 1.49
CA PRO A 83 17.26 -19.19 0.72
C PRO A 83 16.49 -20.27 1.52
N ASP A 84 17.08 -20.83 2.57
CA ASP A 84 16.51 -21.89 3.42
C ASP A 84 15.74 -21.38 4.64
N GLU A 85 15.71 -20.07 4.90
CA GLU A 85 15.00 -19.47 6.04
C GLU A 85 13.48 -19.41 5.84
N MET A 86 13.02 -19.36 4.59
CA MET A 86 11.61 -19.26 4.24
C MET A 86 11.29 -20.26 3.12
N PRO A 87 10.45 -21.30 3.36
CA PRO A 87 10.20 -22.36 2.39
C PRO A 87 9.70 -21.91 1.01
N LEU A 88 9.04 -20.74 0.93
CA LEU A 88 8.49 -20.19 -0.30
C LEU A 88 9.32 -19.03 -0.89
N ALA A 89 10.55 -18.83 -0.42
CA ALA A 89 11.41 -17.70 -0.81
C ALA A 89 11.70 -17.65 -2.33
N ASP A 90 12.11 -18.78 -2.89
CA ASP A 90 12.38 -18.96 -4.33
C ASP A 90 11.16 -18.62 -5.20
N ILE A 91 10.01 -19.17 -4.82
CA ILE A 91 8.74 -18.98 -5.51
C ILE A 91 8.34 -17.51 -5.43
N PHE A 92 8.47 -16.90 -4.26
CA PHE A 92 8.17 -15.49 -4.07
C PHE A 92 8.96 -14.63 -5.06
N LEU A 93 10.29 -14.79 -5.14
CA LEU A 93 11.12 -14.06 -6.11
C LEU A 93 10.72 -14.34 -7.56
N THR A 94 10.35 -15.58 -7.87
CA THR A 94 9.90 -15.97 -9.21
C THR A 94 8.60 -15.26 -9.57
N ARG A 95 7.63 -15.19 -8.65
CA ARG A 95 6.34 -14.52 -8.84
C ARG A 95 6.47 -13.00 -9.02
N LEU A 96 7.44 -12.37 -8.36
CA LEU A 96 7.77 -10.96 -8.67
C LEU A 96 8.20 -10.81 -10.14
N GLY A 97 8.99 -11.75 -10.65
CA GLY A 97 9.37 -11.81 -12.06
C GLY A 97 8.20 -12.05 -13.01
N ASP A 98 7.28 -12.94 -12.67
CA ASP A 98 6.11 -13.25 -13.49
C ASP A 98 5.20 -12.05 -13.67
N TRP A 99 5.05 -11.22 -12.63
CA TRP A 99 4.32 -9.97 -12.74
C TRP A 99 4.99 -9.01 -13.72
N VAL A 100 6.33 -8.87 -13.66
CA VAL A 100 7.06 -8.02 -14.60
C VAL A 100 6.87 -8.55 -16.02
N GLU A 101 6.99 -9.86 -16.22
CA GLU A 101 6.76 -10.48 -17.51
C GLU A 101 5.33 -10.23 -18.02
N GLY A 102 4.33 -10.36 -17.16
CA GLY A 102 2.93 -10.12 -17.53
C GLY A 102 2.64 -8.67 -17.93
N HIS A 103 3.24 -7.70 -17.27
CA HIS A 103 2.87 -6.28 -17.44
C HIS A 103 3.84 -5.51 -18.33
N ALA A 104 5.15 -5.70 -18.20
CA ALA A 104 6.15 -4.89 -18.90
C ALA A 104 6.51 -5.44 -20.28
N LYS A 105 6.53 -6.77 -20.46
CA LYS A 105 6.94 -7.42 -21.72
C LYS A 105 6.28 -6.83 -22.98
N PRO A 106 4.96 -6.51 -23.01
CA PRO A 106 4.33 -5.96 -24.21
C PRO A 106 4.94 -4.65 -24.72
N PHE A 107 5.73 -3.96 -23.88
CA PHE A 107 6.33 -2.65 -24.17
C PHE A 107 7.84 -2.68 -24.38
N LEU A 108 8.49 -3.84 -24.26
CA LEU A 108 9.93 -3.98 -24.45
C LEU A 108 10.26 -4.13 -25.94
N ALA A 109 10.87 -3.11 -26.54
CA ALA A 109 11.13 -3.06 -27.97
C ALA A 109 12.11 -4.16 -28.43
N GLY A 110 11.64 -5.14 -29.20
CA GLY A 110 12.49 -6.12 -29.90
C GLY A 110 13.15 -7.22 -29.04
N SER A 111 13.09 -7.13 -27.71
CA SER A 111 13.76 -8.05 -26.77
C SER A 111 12.81 -8.98 -26.00
N GLY A 112 11.52 -9.01 -26.36
CA GLY A 112 10.49 -9.79 -25.65
C GLY A 112 10.75 -11.31 -25.62
N ASP A 113 11.31 -11.88 -26.68
CA ASP A 113 11.63 -13.31 -26.75
C ASP A 113 12.80 -13.68 -25.83
N GLU A 114 13.86 -12.86 -25.80
CA GLU A 114 14.97 -13.02 -24.85
C GLU A 114 14.47 -12.90 -23.41
N PHE A 115 13.64 -11.89 -23.14
CA PHE A 115 13.08 -11.63 -21.83
C PHE A 115 12.26 -12.82 -21.29
N THR A 116 11.43 -13.41 -22.16
CA THR A 116 10.63 -14.62 -21.87
C THR A 116 11.52 -15.82 -21.58
N ARG A 117 12.52 -16.07 -22.44
CA ARG A 117 13.46 -17.18 -22.25
C ARG A 117 14.17 -17.09 -20.89
N LEU A 118 14.62 -15.90 -20.49
CA LEU A 118 15.25 -15.68 -19.18
C LEU A 118 14.29 -15.93 -18.02
N ALA A 119 13.01 -15.53 -18.15
CA ALA A 119 11.98 -15.80 -17.15
C ALA A 119 11.70 -17.31 -17.01
N ASP A 120 11.58 -18.03 -18.14
CA ASP A 120 11.36 -19.48 -18.15
C ASP A 120 12.54 -20.25 -17.57
N GLU A 121 13.77 -19.84 -17.86
CA GLU A 121 14.99 -20.41 -17.25
C GLU A 121 15.04 -20.19 -15.74
N GLU A 122 14.57 -19.04 -15.25
CA GLU A 122 14.48 -18.77 -13.82
C GLU A 122 13.41 -19.63 -13.15
N LYS A 123 12.21 -19.73 -13.75
CA LYS A 123 11.13 -20.60 -13.26
C LYS A 123 11.60 -22.06 -13.18
N ALA A 124 12.35 -22.53 -14.18
CA ALA A 124 12.88 -23.90 -14.21
C ALA A 124 13.99 -24.14 -13.16
N ALA A 125 14.69 -23.10 -12.73
CA ALA A 125 15.73 -23.17 -11.68
C ALA A 125 15.17 -23.00 -10.25
N SER A 126 13.92 -22.54 -10.14
CA SER A 126 13.23 -22.29 -8.87
C SER A 126 12.88 -23.60 -8.17
N VAL A 127 13.11 -23.67 -6.87
CA VAL A 127 12.85 -24.89 -6.07
C VAL A 127 11.53 -24.73 -5.32
N LEU A 128 10.62 -25.68 -5.52
CA LEU A 128 9.43 -25.84 -4.69
C LEU A 128 9.78 -26.68 -3.46
N PRO A 129 9.23 -26.36 -2.27
CA PRO A 129 9.34 -27.26 -1.13
C PRO A 129 8.58 -28.56 -1.40
N ASP A 130 9.06 -29.67 -0.86
CA ASP A 130 8.42 -30.99 -1.00
C ASP A 130 7.00 -31.01 -0.40
N GLU A 131 6.79 -30.23 0.67
CA GLU A 131 5.50 -30.00 1.30
C GLU A 131 5.29 -28.49 1.50
N PHE A 132 4.06 -28.03 1.27
CA PHE A 132 3.72 -26.63 1.56
C PHE A 132 3.74 -26.38 3.07
N PRO A 133 4.32 -25.24 3.52
CA PRO A 133 4.37 -24.94 4.95
C PRO A 133 2.97 -24.82 5.53
N VAL A 134 2.78 -25.41 6.70
CA VAL A 134 1.55 -25.23 7.48
C VAL A 134 1.54 -23.81 8.04
N ALA A 135 0.39 -23.14 8.00
CA ALA A 135 0.24 -21.82 8.58
C ALA A 135 0.62 -21.84 10.08
N PRO A 136 1.35 -20.82 10.57
CA PRO A 136 1.68 -20.72 11.98
C PRO A 136 0.43 -20.69 12.87
N THR A 137 0.58 -21.20 14.09
CA THR A 137 -0.48 -21.06 15.10
C THR A 137 -0.75 -19.58 15.35
N PHE A 138 -2.02 -19.20 15.42
CA PHE A 138 -2.39 -17.82 15.73
C PHE A 138 -1.95 -17.43 17.16
N GLU A 139 -1.20 -16.34 17.23
CA GLU A 139 -0.84 -15.63 18.46
C GLU A 139 -1.26 -14.16 18.32
N ARG A 140 -1.64 -13.55 19.45
CA ARG A 140 -1.96 -12.12 19.50
C ARG A 140 -0.72 -11.31 19.16
N LEU A 141 -0.89 -10.30 18.32
CA LEU A 141 0.20 -9.41 17.96
C LEU A 141 0.64 -8.60 19.18
N PRO A 142 1.93 -8.62 19.57
CA PRO A 142 2.42 -7.72 20.60
C PRO A 142 2.37 -6.28 20.10
N ILE A 143 1.63 -5.45 20.83
CA ILE A 143 1.47 -4.03 20.55
C ILE A 143 2.51 -3.28 21.38
N PRO A 144 3.38 -2.46 20.76
CA PRO A 144 4.35 -1.66 21.51
C PRO A 144 3.66 -0.74 22.52
N GLU A 145 4.21 -0.65 23.73
CA GLU A 145 3.80 0.38 24.68
C GLU A 145 4.33 1.74 24.22
N VAL A 146 3.45 2.74 24.16
CA VAL A 146 3.76 4.07 23.66
C VAL A 146 3.16 5.10 24.61
N GLU A 147 4.01 5.98 25.15
CA GLU A 147 3.60 7.08 26.03
C GLU A 147 3.41 8.38 25.21
N PRO A 148 2.22 9.00 25.21
CA PRO A 148 2.00 10.29 24.55
C PRO A 148 2.96 11.37 25.07
N PRO A 149 3.44 12.28 24.20
CA PRO A 149 4.32 13.37 24.61
C PRO A 149 3.49 14.48 25.28
N GLY A 150 3.01 14.22 26.51
CA GLY A 150 2.18 15.14 27.30
C GLY A 150 0.76 14.64 27.55
N GLU A 151 -0.10 15.54 28.04
CA GLU A 151 -1.50 15.23 28.30
C GLU A 151 -2.29 15.08 26.99
N VAL A 152 -3.06 13.99 26.89
CA VAL A 152 -3.88 13.70 25.71
C VAL A 152 -5.09 14.64 25.67
N ARG A 153 -5.19 15.44 24.62
CA ARG A 153 -6.29 16.38 24.37
C ARG A 153 -7.51 15.72 23.74
N PHE A 154 -7.24 14.79 22.84
CA PHE A 154 -8.23 13.96 22.16
C PHE A 154 -7.54 12.79 21.46
N ARG A 155 -8.37 11.83 21.05
CA ARG A 155 -7.96 10.67 20.26
C ARG A 155 -8.72 10.65 18.93
N PHE A 156 -8.06 10.25 17.86
CA PHE A 156 -8.74 9.85 16.63
C PHE A 156 -8.34 8.43 16.22
N GLY A 157 -9.21 7.78 15.48
CA GLY A 157 -8.99 6.44 14.92
C GLY A 157 -8.67 6.49 13.43
N ILE A 158 -7.98 5.46 12.95
CA ILE A 158 -7.71 5.24 11.53
C ILE A 158 -8.22 3.85 11.17
N LEU A 159 -9.09 3.78 10.16
CA LEU A 159 -9.66 2.56 9.60
C LEU A 159 -9.24 2.44 8.14
N ALA A 160 -8.19 1.65 7.85
CA ALA A 160 -7.70 1.49 6.49
C ALA A 160 -8.47 0.39 5.74
N ASP A 161 -8.60 0.56 4.42
CA ASP A 161 -9.07 -0.41 3.41
C ASP A 161 -10.16 -1.38 3.89
N ALA A 162 -11.42 -0.93 3.84
CA ALA A 162 -12.54 -1.69 4.35
C ALA A 162 -12.88 -2.91 3.48
N HIS A 163 -12.65 -2.82 2.17
CA HIS A 163 -12.91 -3.89 1.20
C HIS A 163 -14.29 -4.54 1.39
N ILE A 164 -15.33 -3.72 1.53
CA ILE A 164 -16.71 -4.22 1.66
C ILE A 164 -17.10 -4.97 0.38
N GLY A 165 -17.63 -6.17 0.54
CA GLY A 165 -17.87 -7.13 -0.56
C GLY A 165 -16.87 -8.28 -0.59
N SER A 166 -15.68 -8.11 0.02
CA SER A 166 -14.69 -9.18 0.11
C SER A 166 -15.09 -10.29 1.10
N PRO A 167 -14.59 -11.52 0.90
CA PRO A 167 -14.73 -12.58 1.89
C PRO A 167 -14.16 -12.16 3.24
N ARG A 168 -14.98 -12.19 4.29
CA ARG A 168 -14.66 -11.80 5.69
C ARG A 168 -14.42 -10.31 5.93
N GLY A 169 -14.44 -9.45 4.91
CA GLY A 169 -14.24 -8.01 5.06
C GLY A 169 -15.25 -7.35 6.00
N GLU A 170 -16.55 -7.51 5.71
CA GLU A 170 -17.60 -6.86 6.52
C GLU A 170 -17.56 -7.24 8.02
N PRO A 171 -17.50 -8.53 8.43
CA PRO A 171 -17.42 -8.88 9.84
C PRO A 171 -16.21 -8.25 10.56
N LEU A 172 -15.03 -8.25 9.92
CA LEU A 172 -13.82 -7.69 10.49
C LEU A 172 -13.90 -6.16 10.60
N VAL A 173 -14.45 -5.49 9.60
CA VAL A 173 -14.69 -4.03 9.64
C VAL A 173 -15.67 -3.66 10.75
N ARG A 174 -16.79 -4.38 10.89
CA ARG A 174 -17.76 -4.14 11.98
C ARG A 174 -17.12 -4.35 13.35
N ALA A 175 -16.28 -5.35 13.52
CA ALA A 175 -15.54 -5.57 14.76
C ALA A 175 -14.54 -4.42 15.05
N ALA A 176 -13.82 -3.94 14.03
CA ALA A 176 -12.95 -2.78 14.16
C ALA A 176 -13.73 -1.50 14.52
N ILE A 177 -14.93 -1.29 13.95
CA ILE A 177 -15.82 -0.18 14.29
C ILE A 177 -16.27 -0.26 15.75
N ALA A 178 -16.66 -1.45 16.23
CA ALA A 178 -17.03 -1.65 17.63
C ALA A 178 -15.88 -1.29 18.58
N ASP A 179 -14.65 -1.68 18.24
CA ASP A 179 -13.46 -1.34 19.01
C ASP A 179 -13.15 0.17 18.97
N LEU A 180 -13.29 0.81 17.80
CA LEU A 180 -13.12 2.24 17.63
C LEU A 180 -14.12 3.04 18.48
N ASN A 181 -15.40 2.65 18.47
CA ASN A 181 -16.44 3.24 19.33
C ASN A 181 -16.09 3.09 20.82
N ALA A 182 -15.53 1.95 21.24
CA ALA A 182 -15.12 1.70 22.62
C ALA A 182 -13.80 2.40 23.03
N SER A 183 -13.03 2.89 22.06
CA SER A 183 -11.67 3.41 22.28
C SER A 183 -11.61 4.83 22.85
N GLY A 184 -12.74 5.56 22.87
CA GLY A 184 -12.78 6.99 23.18
C GLY A 184 -12.21 7.87 22.08
N ALA A 185 -12.14 7.37 20.84
CA ALA A 185 -11.88 8.22 19.68
C ALA A 185 -13.02 9.23 19.51
N GLU A 186 -12.70 10.44 19.06
CA GLU A 186 -13.67 11.52 18.81
C GLU A 186 -13.92 11.75 17.31
N LEU A 187 -13.08 11.15 16.45
CA LEU A 187 -13.08 11.23 14.99
C LEU A 187 -12.44 9.95 14.43
N VAL A 188 -12.93 9.48 13.28
CA VAL A 188 -12.28 8.39 12.52
C VAL A 188 -11.93 8.86 11.12
N ILE A 189 -10.73 8.52 10.65
CA ILE A 189 -10.34 8.69 9.24
C ILE A 189 -10.28 7.32 8.56
N GLN A 190 -11.05 7.13 7.49
CA GLN A 190 -11.07 5.93 6.68
C GLN A 190 -10.19 6.13 5.42
N LEU A 191 -9.25 5.21 5.17
CA LEU A 191 -8.16 5.41 4.19
C LEU A 191 -8.43 4.87 2.76
N GLY A 192 -9.67 4.88 2.29
CA GLY A 192 -10.02 4.42 0.94
C GLY A 192 -10.18 2.91 0.85
N ASP A 193 -10.35 2.40 -0.37
CA ASP A 193 -10.80 1.03 -0.66
C ASP A 193 -11.99 0.66 0.22
N VAL A 194 -13.02 1.49 0.11
CA VAL A 194 -14.30 1.31 0.82
C VAL A 194 -14.94 -0.01 0.37
N THR A 195 -14.83 -0.30 -0.92
CA THR A 195 -15.40 -1.47 -1.61
C THR A 195 -14.30 -2.38 -2.15
N ASP A 196 -14.61 -3.65 -2.37
CA ASP A 196 -13.66 -4.64 -2.94
C ASP A 196 -13.63 -4.59 -4.48
N HIS A 197 -14.74 -4.21 -5.11
CA HIS A 197 -14.91 -4.24 -6.57
C HIS A 197 -15.68 -3.04 -7.13
N GLY A 198 -15.79 -1.92 -6.40
CA GLY A 198 -16.41 -0.69 -6.90
C GLY A 198 -17.88 -0.82 -7.30
N ASN A 199 -18.56 -1.88 -6.86
CA ASN A 199 -19.94 -2.16 -7.25
C ASN A 199 -20.92 -1.34 -6.40
N GLU A 200 -22.05 -0.94 -6.98
CA GLU A 200 -23.03 -0.09 -6.29
C GLU A 200 -23.51 -0.69 -4.95
N ARG A 201 -23.78 -2.00 -4.94
CA ARG A 201 -24.24 -2.71 -3.74
C ARG A 201 -23.19 -2.72 -2.61
N GLU A 202 -21.91 -2.70 -2.96
CA GLU A 202 -20.82 -2.64 -1.98
C GLU A 202 -20.77 -1.25 -1.34
N PHE A 203 -20.97 -0.17 -2.10
CA PHE A 203 -21.10 1.17 -1.54
C PHE A 203 -22.33 1.34 -0.65
N GLU A 204 -23.48 0.78 -1.05
CA GLU A 204 -24.69 0.79 -0.22
C GLU A 204 -24.47 0.07 1.12
N LEU A 205 -23.84 -1.11 1.07
CA LEU A 205 -23.49 -1.86 2.27
C LEU A 205 -22.46 -1.12 3.12
N ALA A 206 -21.44 -0.52 2.49
CA ALA A 206 -20.42 0.25 3.20
C ALA A 206 -21.02 1.45 3.94
N ALA A 207 -21.96 2.18 3.32
CA ALA A 207 -22.69 3.26 3.98
C ALA A 207 -23.48 2.74 5.20
N THR A 208 -24.06 1.54 5.10
CA THR A 208 -24.76 0.90 6.23
C THR A 208 -23.78 0.48 7.34
N VAL A 209 -22.61 -0.06 6.99
CA VAL A 209 -21.57 -0.45 7.95
C VAL A 209 -20.99 0.78 8.66
N PHE A 210 -20.65 1.84 7.92
CA PHE A 210 -20.06 3.05 8.48
C PHE A 210 -21.07 3.88 9.30
N ALA A 211 -22.37 3.68 9.10
CA ALA A 211 -23.40 4.26 9.97
C ALA A 211 -23.36 3.72 11.42
N ASP A 212 -22.65 2.61 11.68
CA ASP A 212 -22.43 2.09 13.03
C ASP A 212 -21.32 2.85 13.80
N LEU A 213 -20.55 3.72 13.15
CA LEU A 213 -19.61 4.61 13.84
C LEU A 213 -20.38 5.64 14.69
N GLU A 214 -20.10 5.67 15.98
CA GLU A 214 -20.77 6.58 16.94
C GLU A 214 -20.20 8.01 16.91
N VAL A 215 -19.11 8.19 16.18
CA VAL A 215 -18.39 9.47 16.03
C VAL A 215 -18.32 9.89 14.57
N PRO A 216 -18.13 11.19 14.28
CA PRO A 216 -17.91 11.64 12.91
C PRO A 216 -16.74 10.88 12.26
N PHE A 217 -16.86 10.63 10.96
CA PHE A 217 -15.76 10.11 10.18
C PHE A 217 -15.58 10.90 8.88
N ALA A 218 -14.35 10.89 8.39
CA ALA A 218 -14.03 11.32 7.04
C ALA A 218 -13.38 10.14 6.30
N THR A 219 -13.67 10.02 5.03
CA THR A 219 -13.27 8.88 4.18
C THR A 219 -12.67 9.40 2.90
N MET A 220 -12.09 8.54 2.08
CA MET A 220 -11.64 8.84 0.73
C MET A 220 -11.95 7.66 -0.20
N MET A 221 -11.70 7.80 -1.50
CA MET A 221 -11.67 6.68 -2.45
C MET A 221 -10.27 6.05 -2.50
N GLY A 222 -10.24 4.72 -2.59
CA GLY A 222 -9.07 3.97 -3.05
C GLY A 222 -9.24 3.50 -4.49
N ASN A 223 -8.26 2.76 -5.02
CA ASN A 223 -8.30 2.31 -6.41
C ASN A 223 -9.39 1.25 -6.65
N HIS A 224 -9.75 0.44 -5.65
CA HIS A 224 -10.84 -0.55 -5.78
C HIS A 224 -12.22 0.10 -5.91
N ASP A 225 -12.35 1.34 -5.44
CA ASP A 225 -13.61 2.08 -5.48
C ASP A 225 -13.94 2.66 -6.86
N VAL A 226 -12.98 2.73 -7.78
CA VAL A 226 -13.08 3.53 -9.02
C VAL A 226 -13.87 2.83 -10.13
N TRP A 227 -13.63 1.54 -10.33
CA TRP A 227 -14.17 0.75 -11.44
C TRP A 227 -15.19 -0.24 -10.93
N SER A 228 -16.42 -0.18 -11.45
CA SER A 228 -17.45 -1.18 -11.17
C SER A 228 -17.18 -2.43 -11.99
N TYR A 229 -16.90 -3.56 -11.32
CA TYR A 229 -16.70 -4.83 -12.02
C TYR A 229 -18.01 -5.44 -12.53
N GLU A 230 -19.16 -5.15 -11.92
CA GLU A 230 -20.46 -5.59 -12.43
C GLU A 230 -20.85 -4.84 -13.71
N GLU A 231 -20.61 -3.53 -13.76
CA GLU A 231 -20.94 -2.69 -14.92
C GLU A 231 -19.81 -2.57 -15.96
N GLN A 232 -18.58 -2.93 -15.59
CA GLN A 232 -17.38 -2.79 -16.42
C GLN A 232 -17.17 -1.34 -16.90
N GLU A 233 -17.35 -0.37 -15.98
CA GLU A 233 -17.25 1.06 -16.25
C GLU A 233 -16.72 1.86 -15.04
N LEU A 234 -16.23 3.08 -15.29
CA LEU A 234 -15.80 4.04 -14.27
C LEU A 234 -17.00 4.69 -13.55
N LYS A 235 -17.64 3.93 -12.66
CA LYS A 235 -18.85 4.35 -11.91
C LYS A 235 -18.56 4.77 -10.46
N GLY A 236 -17.37 4.47 -9.96
CA GLY A 236 -16.99 4.66 -8.56
C GLY A 236 -17.32 6.04 -7.99
N ARG A 237 -17.00 7.11 -8.72
CA ARG A 237 -17.28 8.49 -8.26
C ARG A 237 -18.77 8.76 -8.07
N GLU A 238 -19.61 8.23 -8.96
CA GLU A 238 -21.06 8.39 -8.90
C GLU A 238 -21.61 7.70 -7.64
N TYR A 239 -21.17 6.47 -7.36
CA TYR A 239 -21.62 5.72 -6.19
C TYR A 239 -21.07 6.30 -4.89
N PHE A 240 -19.79 6.68 -4.86
CA PHE A 240 -19.18 7.33 -3.70
C PHE A 240 -19.96 8.59 -3.32
N GLU A 241 -20.28 9.46 -4.29
CA GLU A 241 -21.07 10.66 -4.04
C GLU A 241 -22.50 10.32 -3.57
N ARG A 242 -23.14 9.34 -4.21
CA ARG A 242 -24.50 8.91 -3.87
C ARG A 242 -24.62 8.37 -2.44
N TYR A 243 -23.68 7.53 -2.02
CA TYR A 243 -23.79 6.79 -0.76
C TYR A 243 -23.02 7.42 0.40
N LEU A 244 -21.90 8.11 0.13
CA LEU A 244 -21.10 8.78 1.16
C LEU A 244 -21.32 10.30 1.18
N GLY A 245 -22.16 10.83 0.28
CA GLY A 245 -22.75 12.17 0.39
C GLY A 245 -21.83 13.34 0.03
N ARG A 246 -20.69 13.08 -0.62
CA ARG A 246 -19.76 14.12 -1.10
C ARG A 246 -19.02 13.69 -2.37
N PRO A 247 -18.57 14.62 -3.23
CA PRO A 247 -17.67 14.29 -4.32
C PRO A 247 -16.29 13.85 -3.80
N ALA A 248 -15.60 13.00 -4.56
CA ALA A 248 -14.26 12.49 -4.27
C ALA A 248 -13.15 13.47 -4.70
N ASP A 249 -13.19 14.69 -4.15
CA ASP A 249 -12.24 15.78 -4.45
C ASP A 249 -11.39 16.20 -3.24
N GLY A 250 -11.32 15.34 -2.23
CA GLY A 250 -10.71 15.60 -0.93
C GLY A 250 -11.60 16.43 0.01
N THR A 251 -11.22 16.46 1.28
CA THR A 251 -11.86 17.31 2.29
C THR A 251 -10.87 17.72 3.37
N LEU A 252 -11.08 18.90 3.94
CA LEU A 252 -10.33 19.40 5.09
C LEU A 252 -11.25 19.41 6.31
N VAL A 253 -10.91 18.60 7.30
CA VAL A 253 -11.64 18.53 8.57
C VAL A 253 -10.84 19.25 9.64
N GLU A 254 -11.49 20.04 10.49
CA GLU A 254 -10.87 20.64 11.67
C GLU A 254 -11.48 20.04 12.94
N HIS A 255 -10.63 19.60 13.87
CA HIS A 255 -11.05 19.13 15.18
C HIS A 255 -10.11 19.65 16.26
N LYS A 256 -10.67 20.36 17.26
CA LYS A 256 -9.93 20.91 18.41
C LYS A 256 -8.66 21.72 18.03
N GLY A 257 -8.69 22.40 16.89
CA GLY A 257 -7.58 23.23 16.39
C GLY A 257 -6.50 22.47 15.61
N VAL A 258 -6.72 21.18 15.31
CA VAL A 258 -5.89 20.36 14.44
C VAL A 258 -6.63 20.12 13.13
N ARG A 259 -5.90 20.14 12.02
CA ARG A 259 -6.41 19.96 10.66
C ARG A 259 -6.14 18.56 10.14
N PHE A 260 -7.07 18.02 9.38
CA PHE A 260 -7.02 16.69 8.79
C PHE A 260 -7.28 16.86 7.29
N ALA A 261 -6.22 16.88 6.49
CA ALA A 261 -6.31 16.90 5.05
C ALA A 261 -6.54 15.46 4.57
N VAL A 262 -7.77 15.17 4.15
CA VAL A 262 -8.21 13.87 3.67
C VAL A 262 -8.26 13.92 2.14
N LEU A 263 -7.31 13.26 1.48
CA LEU A 263 -7.06 13.38 0.06
C LEU A 263 -7.53 12.12 -0.69
N ASP A 264 -8.36 12.32 -1.70
CA ASP A 264 -8.84 11.30 -2.64
C ASP A 264 -7.76 11.03 -3.72
N SER A 265 -6.79 10.17 -3.39
CA SER A 265 -5.62 9.93 -4.25
C SER A 265 -5.82 8.90 -5.36
N ALA A 266 -7.00 8.30 -5.51
CA ALA A 266 -7.27 7.36 -6.58
C ALA A 266 -7.25 8.03 -7.97
N ASP A 267 -6.49 7.45 -8.90
CA ASP A 267 -6.49 7.88 -10.30
C ASP A 267 -7.71 7.27 -11.01
N HIS A 268 -8.57 8.13 -11.55
CA HIS A 268 -9.85 7.74 -12.15
C HIS A 268 -9.70 7.37 -13.62
N SER A 269 -8.82 6.39 -13.88
CA SER A 269 -8.58 5.85 -15.20
C SER A 269 -8.62 4.32 -15.21
N THR A 270 -8.93 3.75 -16.37
CA THR A 270 -9.00 2.31 -16.57
C THR A 270 -7.59 1.72 -16.69
N SER A 271 -7.35 0.61 -16.00
CA SER A 271 -6.14 -0.17 -16.17
C SER A 271 -6.10 -0.79 -17.58
N PRO A 272 -4.96 -0.72 -18.29
CA PRO A 272 -4.80 -1.42 -19.56
C PRO A 272 -4.56 -2.93 -19.38
N PHE A 273 -4.42 -3.40 -18.13
CA PHE A 273 -4.22 -4.79 -17.75
C PHE A 273 -5.43 -5.33 -17.00
N GLY A 274 -5.75 -6.60 -17.25
CA GLY A 274 -6.69 -7.34 -16.41
C GLY A 274 -6.13 -7.62 -15.01
N PRO A 275 -6.94 -8.16 -14.10
CA PRO A 275 -6.50 -8.49 -12.75
C PRO A 275 -5.37 -9.53 -12.75
N PHE A 276 -4.31 -9.31 -11.98
CA PHE A 276 -3.18 -10.23 -11.89
C PHE A 276 -3.12 -10.91 -10.53
N ASN A 277 -2.96 -12.24 -10.53
CA ASN A 277 -2.84 -13.02 -9.33
C ASN A 277 -1.37 -13.41 -9.09
N LEU A 278 -0.77 -12.82 -8.05
CA LEU A 278 0.63 -13.09 -7.67
C LEU A 278 0.88 -14.50 -7.17
N VAL A 279 -0.13 -15.19 -6.63
CA VAL A 279 0.00 -16.57 -6.16
C VAL A 279 0.14 -17.51 -7.36
N THR A 280 -0.71 -17.33 -8.37
CA THR A 280 -0.69 -18.16 -9.59
C THR A 280 0.37 -17.68 -10.59
N GLY A 281 0.78 -16.42 -10.54
CA GLY A 281 1.67 -15.78 -11.50
C GLY A 281 1.00 -15.50 -12.85
N ALA A 282 -0.32 -15.33 -12.87
CA ALA A 282 -1.10 -15.20 -14.10
C ALA A 282 -2.20 -14.14 -14.00
N PHE A 283 -2.56 -13.58 -15.15
CA PHE A 283 -3.79 -12.80 -15.27
C PHE A 283 -5.02 -13.69 -15.06
N MET A 284 -6.02 -13.13 -14.41
CA MET A 284 -7.34 -13.73 -14.22
C MET A 284 -8.25 -13.33 -15.39
N ASP A 285 -9.34 -14.09 -15.60
CA ASP A 285 -10.36 -13.73 -16.57
C ASP A 285 -10.99 -12.37 -16.17
N GLY A 286 -10.98 -11.42 -17.10
CA GLY A 286 -11.46 -10.06 -16.89
C GLY A 286 -10.75 -9.08 -17.83
N GLU A 287 -11.49 -8.17 -18.45
CA GLU A 287 -10.92 -7.26 -19.46
C GLU A 287 -10.48 -5.90 -18.90
N GLY A 288 -10.70 -5.63 -17.60
CA GLY A 288 -10.44 -4.31 -17.04
C GLY A 288 -10.32 -4.24 -15.53
N GLY A 289 -10.25 -3.01 -15.05
CA GLY A 289 -10.08 -2.61 -13.65
C GLY A 289 -9.71 -1.12 -13.59
N ALA A 290 -9.55 -0.58 -12.40
CA ALA A 290 -8.97 0.75 -12.21
C ALA A 290 -7.45 0.69 -12.27
N ILE A 291 -6.80 1.78 -12.68
CA ILE A 291 -5.36 1.89 -12.48
C ILE A 291 -5.05 1.90 -10.98
N VAL A 292 -3.98 1.22 -10.60
CA VAL A 292 -3.50 1.05 -9.22
C VAL A 292 -2.66 2.24 -8.71
N ARG A 293 -2.44 3.25 -9.55
CA ARG A 293 -1.55 4.40 -9.28
C ARG A 293 -2.33 5.52 -8.59
N GLY A 294 -1.63 6.27 -7.74
CA GLY A 294 -2.20 7.46 -7.12
C GLY A 294 -1.95 8.76 -7.89
N ALA A 295 -2.93 9.66 -7.90
CA ALA A 295 -2.80 11.04 -8.37
C ALA A 295 -3.72 11.99 -7.60
N LEU A 296 -3.32 13.25 -7.45
CA LEU A 296 -4.11 14.32 -6.84
C LEU A 296 -4.66 15.29 -7.89
N SER A 297 -5.90 15.71 -7.68
CA SER A 297 -6.57 16.74 -8.47
C SER A 297 -6.26 18.15 -7.97
N THR A 298 -6.61 19.17 -8.77
CA THR A 298 -6.39 20.58 -8.40
C THR A 298 -7.06 20.98 -7.07
N PRO A 299 -8.33 20.62 -6.78
CA PRO A 299 -8.94 20.90 -5.47
C PRO A 299 -8.13 20.34 -4.28
N GLN A 300 -7.53 19.16 -4.47
CA GLN A 300 -6.69 18.54 -3.43
C GLN A 300 -5.35 19.26 -3.27
N HIS A 301 -4.80 19.83 -4.34
CA HIS A 301 -3.64 20.73 -4.25
C HIS A 301 -3.98 22.02 -3.51
N GLU A 302 -5.22 22.51 -3.60
CA GLU A 302 -5.68 23.68 -2.85
C GLU A 302 -5.80 23.37 -1.35
N ILE A 303 -6.31 22.19 -0.97
CA ILE A 303 -6.30 21.72 0.43
C ILE A 303 -4.86 21.68 0.98
N LEU A 304 -3.92 21.13 0.20
CA LEU A 304 -2.50 21.10 0.54
C LEU A 304 -1.92 22.52 0.74
N ALA A 305 -2.30 23.47 -0.11
CA ALA A 305 -1.87 24.85 0.03
C ALA A 305 -2.49 25.54 1.27
N GLU A 306 -3.74 25.21 1.61
CA GLU A 306 -4.43 25.73 2.78
C GLU A 306 -3.76 25.27 4.08
N ILE A 307 -3.42 23.99 4.20
CA ILE A 307 -2.73 23.48 5.40
C ILE A 307 -1.30 24.03 5.54
N ALA A 308 -0.64 24.35 4.42
CA ALA A 308 0.70 24.93 4.40
C ALA A 308 0.71 26.46 4.57
N ALA A 309 -0.46 27.10 4.65
CA ALA A 309 -0.55 28.55 4.77
C ALA A 309 0.14 29.04 6.06
N PRO A 310 0.76 30.24 6.06
CA PRO A 310 1.37 30.83 7.26
C PRO A 310 0.39 30.87 8.43
N ASP A 311 0.91 30.67 9.64
CA ASP A 311 0.15 30.64 10.90
C ASP A 311 -0.91 29.52 10.99
N SER A 312 -0.88 28.54 10.07
CA SER A 312 -1.72 27.35 10.17
C SER A 312 -1.36 26.51 11.40
N GLY A 313 -2.40 26.01 12.07
CA GLY A 313 -2.24 25.08 13.18
C GLY A 313 -1.74 23.71 12.72
N PRO A 314 -1.52 22.79 13.68
CA PRO A 314 -1.13 21.41 13.41
C PRO A 314 -1.98 20.72 12.35
N ALA A 315 -1.36 19.93 11.48
CA ALA A 315 -2.05 19.22 10.41
C ALA A 315 -1.58 17.77 10.27
N PHE A 316 -2.51 16.89 9.91
CA PHE A 316 -2.23 15.54 9.43
C PHE A 316 -2.70 15.42 7.98
N ILE A 317 -1.97 14.64 7.18
CA ILE A 317 -2.33 14.34 5.79
C ILE A 317 -2.69 12.86 5.68
N PHE A 318 -3.82 12.57 5.07
CA PHE A 318 -4.33 11.21 4.83
C PHE A 318 -4.60 11.05 3.35
N MET A 319 -4.22 9.90 2.81
CA MET A 319 -4.53 9.51 1.44
C MET A 319 -4.61 7.98 1.35
N HIS A 320 -5.03 7.44 0.21
CA HIS A 320 -5.04 6.00 0.02
C HIS A 320 -3.64 5.47 -0.37
N HIS A 321 -3.07 5.99 -1.47
CA HIS A 321 -1.80 5.50 -2.03
C HIS A 321 -0.55 6.00 -1.26
N PRO A 322 0.44 5.13 -0.98
CA PRO A 322 1.69 5.54 -0.34
C PRO A 322 2.52 6.47 -1.21
N LEU A 323 3.36 7.28 -0.56
CA LEU A 323 4.25 8.26 -1.19
C LEU A 323 5.44 7.60 -1.87
N GLN A 324 5.90 8.14 -3.01
CA GLN A 324 7.18 7.74 -3.59
C GLN A 324 8.37 8.44 -2.90
N PRO A 325 9.53 7.78 -2.72
CA PRO A 325 9.74 6.35 -2.92
C PRO A 325 9.19 5.56 -1.72
N PHE A 326 8.45 4.50 -2.00
CA PHE A 326 8.12 3.45 -1.03
C PHE A 326 8.67 2.12 -1.54
N THR A 327 8.94 1.21 -0.62
CA THR A 327 9.45 -0.12 -0.95
C THR A 327 8.36 -1.13 -0.63
N SER A 328 7.55 -1.43 -1.63
CA SER A 328 6.56 -2.51 -1.62
C SER A 328 6.46 -3.04 -3.04
N PHE A 329 5.52 -3.94 -3.29
CA PHE A 329 5.32 -4.48 -4.61
C PHE A 329 3.95 -4.10 -5.17
N PRO A 330 3.90 -3.53 -6.38
CA PRO A 330 4.97 -2.87 -7.16
C PRO A 330 5.49 -1.56 -6.54
N PRO A 331 6.81 -1.27 -6.57
CA PRO A 331 7.43 -0.20 -5.75
C PRO A 331 7.20 1.24 -6.23
N VAL A 332 6.81 1.45 -7.49
CA VAL A 332 6.61 2.80 -8.05
C VAL A 332 5.17 2.96 -8.49
N LEU A 333 4.68 2.05 -9.33
CA LEU A 333 3.37 2.14 -9.96
C LEU A 333 2.20 2.19 -8.97
N PHE A 334 2.30 1.53 -7.81
CA PHE A 334 1.25 1.55 -6.75
C PHE A 334 1.29 2.82 -5.88
N GLY A 335 2.31 3.66 -6.05
CA GLY A 335 2.45 4.86 -5.25
C GLY A 335 1.69 6.04 -5.84
N LEU A 336 1.62 7.09 -5.04
CA LEU A 336 1.31 8.43 -5.51
C LEU A 336 2.38 8.89 -6.51
N ARG A 337 1.97 9.42 -7.66
CA ARG A 337 2.91 9.89 -8.68
C ARG A 337 3.91 10.91 -8.12
N ASP A 338 5.12 10.86 -8.66
CA ASP A 338 6.29 11.63 -8.17
C ASP A 338 5.99 13.13 -7.99
N GLY A 339 5.31 13.76 -8.97
CA GLY A 339 4.97 15.17 -8.92
C GLY A 339 4.02 15.56 -7.76
N ASP A 340 3.10 14.68 -7.36
CA ASP A 340 2.22 14.93 -6.22
C ASP A 340 2.91 14.58 -4.90
N THR A 341 3.74 13.54 -4.88
CA THR A 341 4.61 13.25 -3.73
C THR A 341 5.52 14.45 -3.41
N GLY A 342 6.13 15.06 -4.43
CA GLY A 342 6.94 16.26 -4.26
C GLY A 342 6.17 17.45 -3.68
N ARG A 343 4.87 17.59 -3.98
CA ARG A 343 4.02 18.63 -3.36
C ARG A 343 3.78 18.35 -1.89
N ILE A 344 3.54 17.10 -1.51
CA ILE A 344 3.35 16.72 -0.11
C ILE A 344 4.65 16.92 0.67
N HIS A 345 5.80 16.61 0.09
CA HIS A 345 7.10 16.92 0.70
C HIS A 345 7.26 18.44 0.92
N ALA A 346 6.95 19.27 -0.07
CA ALA A 346 7.01 20.73 0.07
C ALA A 346 6.02 21.28 1.12
N VAL A 347 4.88 20.60 1.30
CA VAL A 347 3.90 20.94 2.35
C VAL A 347 4.39 20.49 3.72
N ALA A 348 5.06 19.35 3.84
CA ALA A 348 5.66 18.92 5.11
C ALA A 348 6.72 19.93 5.61
N ASP A 349 7.42 20.60 4.70
CA ASP A 349 8.39 21.66 5.02
C ASP A 349 7.77 22.94 5.62
N SER A 350 6.43 23.08 5.65
CA SER A 350 5.77 24.22 6.32
C SER A 350 5.91 24.18 7.85
N GLY A 351 6.31 23.04 8.41
CA GLY A 351 6.63 22.88 9.84
C GLY A 351 5.42 22.61 10.75
N ASN A 352 4.19 22.70 10.24
CA ASN A 352 2.97 22.38 10.99
C ASN A 352 2.36 21.01 10.67
N VAL A 353 2.92 20.25 9.71
CA VAL A 353 2.47 18.88 9.40
C VAL A 353 3.10 17.90 10.38
N TRP A 354 2.27 17.11 11.07
CA TRP A 354 2.69 16.19 12.14
C TRP A 354 2.82 14.74 11.67
N GLY A 355 2.17 14.37 10.56
CA GLY A 355 2.28 13.03 10.01
C GLY A 355 1.51 12.87 8.70
N VAL A 356 1.96 11.91 7.90
CA VAL A 356 1.29 11.49 6.67
C VAL A 356 0.91 10.02 6.79
N PHE A 357 -0.34 9.68 6.47
CA PHE A 357 -0.87 8.32 6.58
C PHE A 357 -1.47 7.86 5.25
N ALA A 358 -1.19 6.60 4.90
CA ALA A 358 -1.65 5.91 3.70
C ALA A 358 -2.21 4.51 4.02
N GLY A 359 -3.07 4.00 3.14
CA GLY A 359 -3.58 2.61 3.13
C GLY A 359 -2.96 1.84 1.96
N HIS A 360 -3.79 1.19 1.15
CA HIS A 360 -3.52 0.59 -0.17
C HIS A 360 -2.68 -0.70 -0.17
N THR A 361 -1.64 -0.76 0.66
CA THR A 361 -0.70 -1.89 0.70
C THR A 361 -1.01 -2.89 1.81
N HIS A 362 -2.01 -2.60 2.65
CA HIS A 362 -2.50 -3.49 3.70
C HIS A 362 -1.47 -3.88 4.76
N ARG A 363 -0.38 -3.12 4.88
CA ARG A 363 0.70 -3.38 5.84
C ARG A 363 0.90 -2.22 6.78
N ASN A 364 1.50 -2.52 7.93
CA ASN A 364 2.10 -1.49 8.76
C ASN A 364 3.51 -1.21 8.23
N ALA A 365 3.79 0.02 7.82
CA ALA A 365 5.13 0.42 7.42
C ALA A 365 5.41 1.88 7.78
N LEU A 366 6.59 2.14 8.34
CA LEU A 366 7.14 3.49 8.46
C LEU A 366 8.07 3.73 7.27
N ASN A 367 7.62 4.55 6.33
CA ASN A 367 8.37 4.93 5.14
C ASN A 367 9.41 6.00 5.45
N ARG A 368 10.19 6.35 4.41
CA ARG A 368 11.12 7.49 4.48
C ARG A 368 10.35 8.75 4.93
N PRO A 369 10.79 9.43 5.99
CA PRO A 369 10.14 10.64 6.47
C PRO A 369 10.45 11.84 5.56
N PHE A 370 9.61 12.87 5.65
CA PHE A 370 9.89 14.20 5.11
C PHE A 370 10.45 15.09 6.22
N GLY A 371 11.78 15.22 6.28
CA GLY A 371 12.44 15.79 7.45
C GLY A 371 12.13 14.95 8.69
N ASP A 372 11.48 15.56 9.67
CA ASP A 372 11.02 14.89 10.90
C ASP A 372 9.57 14.40 10.81
N VAL A 373 8.86 14.63 9.69
CA VAL A 373 7.47 14.21 9.51
C VAL A 373 7.40 12.72 9.13
N PRO A 374 6.82 11.85 9.96
CA PRO A 374 6.72 10.43 9.66
C PRO A 374 5.65 10.16 8.59
N CYS A 375 5.94 9.21 7.71
CA CYS A 375 5.07 8.75 6.65
C CYS A 375 4.71 7.28 6.89
N LEU A 376 3.44 6.98 7.11
CA LEU A 376 2.96 5.67 7.54
C LEU A 376 2.03 5.02 6.52
N GLU A 377 2.18 3.72 6.35
CA GLU A 377 1.16 2.82 5.83
C GLU A 377 0.49 2.12 7.03
N VAL A 378 -0.83 2.03 7.01
CA VAL A 378 -1.64 1.45 8.09
C VAL A 378 -2.24 0.13 7.60
N ALA A 379 -2.03 -0.96 8.35
CA ALA A 379 -2.67 -2.24 8.01
C ALA A 379 -4.17 -2.22 8.28
N ILE A 380 -4.88 -3.23 7.75
CA ILE A 380 -6.31 -3.17 7.54
C ILE A 380 -7.06 -4.21 8.39
N PRO A 381 -8.39 -4.12 8.54
CA PRO A 381 -9.18 -5.12 9.25
C PRO A 381 -9.21 -6.49 8.56
N ARG A 382 -9.28 -6.51 7.22
CA ARG A 382 -9.50 -7.75 6.44
C ARG A 382 -8.27 -8.66 6.40
N ASP A 383 -7.08 -8.07 6.27
CA ASP A 383 -5.83 -8.79 6.06
C ASP A 383 -4.98 -8.77 7.33
N TYR A 384 -4.15 -9.80 7.51
CA TYR A 384 -3.30 -9.89 8.69
C TYR A 384 -2.40 -8.64 8.79
N PRO A 385 -2.31 -7.97 9.95
CA PRO A 385 -2.67 -8.46 11.28
C PRO A 385 -4.10 -8.18 11.78
N PHE A 386 -5.06 -7.80 10.94
CA PHE A 386 -6.48 -7.62 11.27
C PHE A 386 -6.74 -6.53 12.31
N GLY A 387 -6.57 -5.28 11.92
CA GLY A 387 -6.59 -4.19 12.89
C GLY A 387 -6.92 -2.82 12.35
N TYR A 388 -6.68 -1.85 13.22
CA TYR A 388 -6.94 -0.42 13.03
C TYR A 388 -5.90 0.35 13.85
N ALA A 389 -5.82 1.68 13.69
CA ALA A 389 -4.90 2.48 14.50
C ALA A 389 -5.61 3.53 15.34
N LEU A 390 -4.96 3.91 16.45
CA LEU A 390 -5.35 5.02 17.32
C LEU A 390 -4.21 6.02 17.42
N VAL A 391 -4.57 7.30 17.44
CA VAL A 391 -3.65 8.41 17.60
C VAL A 391 -4.10 9.29 18.76
N ASP A 392 -3.28 9.34 19.81
CA ASP A 392 -3.46 10.21 20.96
C ASP A 392 -2.74 11.53 20.73
N VAL A 393 -3.49 12.62 20.56
CA VAL A 393 -2.95 13.94 20.22
C VAL A 393 -2.77 14.78 21.50
N THR A 394 -1.60 15.41 21.66
CA THR A 394 -1.25 16.31 22.77
C THR A 394 -1.03 17.74 22.24
N ASP A 395 -0.71 18.69 23.12
CA ASP A 395 -0.31 20.05 22.71
C ASP A 395 1.03 20.10 21.97
N THR A 396 1.88 19.08 22.13
CA THR A 396 3.26 19.08 21.64
C THR A 396 3.55 17.94 20.68
N GLY A 397 2.55 17.16 20.26
CA GLY A 397 2.74 16.04 19.34
C GLY A 397 1.66 14.97 19.48
N TYR A 398 2.02 13.72 19.26
CA TYR A 398 1.09 12.59 19.36
C TYR A 398 1.78 11.26 19.65
N ALA A 399 0.99 10.28 20.06
CA ALA A 399 1.37 8.86 20.07
C ALA A 399 0.49 8.09 19.09
N TYR A 400 1.11 7.34 18.18
CA TYR A 400 0.45 6.43 17.26
C TYR A 400 0.57 4.99 17.78
N ARG A 401 -0.51 4.21 17.66
CA ARG A 401 -0.53 2.76 17.91
C ARG A 401 -1.44 2.03 16.93
N PHE A 402 -0.94 0.97 16.33
CA PHE A 402 -1.74 -0.04 15.66
C PHE A 402 -2.25 -1.06 16.67
N LEU A 403 -3.53 -1.39 16.61
CA LEU A 403 -4.19 -2.37 17.46
C LEU A 403 -4.81 -3.48 16.60
N GLN A 404 -4.72 -4.72 17.08
CA GLN A 404 -5.45 -5.84 16.48
C GLN A 404 -6.88 -5.88 17.04
N ILE A 405 -7.87 -6.19 16.19
CA ILE A 405 -9.29 -6.30 16.56
C ILE A 405 -9.47 -7.16 17.82
N SER A 406 -10.30 -6.72 18.76
CA SER A 406 -10.46 -7.33 20.09
C SER A 406 -11.20 -8.67 20.09
N ASP A 407 -11.98 -8.97 19.04
CA ASP A 407 -12.66 -10.26 18.88
C ASP A 407 -11.67 -11.38 18.53
N ASP A 408 -11.17 -12.07 19.58
CA ASP A 408 -10.26 -13.22 19.50
C ASP A 408 -10.73 -14.34 18.58
N GLY A 409 -12.04 -14.61 18.56
CA GLY A 409 -12.61 -15.69 17.76
C GLY A 409 -12.51 -15.37 16.28
N LEU A 410 -12.91 -14.14 15.93
CA LEU A 410 -12.90 -13.65 14.56
C LEU A 410 -11.48 -13.53 13.99
N VAL A 411 -10.54 -12.94 14.74
CA VAL A 411 -9.15 -12.80 14.25
C VAL A 411 -8.43 -14.15 14.16
N ARG A 412 -8.75 -15.11 15.04
CA ARG A 412 -8.18 -16.46 14.99
C ARG A 412 -8.67 -17.23 13.76
N ASP A 413 -9.97 -17.18 13.49
CA ASP A 413 -10.59 -17.77 12.29
C ASP A 413 -10.02 -17.13 11.01
N ALA A 414 -9.88 -15.80 11.01
CA ALA A 414 -9.28 -15.08 9.89
C ALA A 414 -7.83 -15.53 9.61
N ALA A 415 -7.07 -15.85 10.66
CA ALA A 415 -5.66 -16.21 10.62
C ALA A 415 -5.34 -17.65 10.18
N GLU A 416 -6.32 -18.55 10.08
CA GLU A 416 -6.08 -20.01 9.94
C GLU A 416 -5.19 -20.38 8.75
N ASN A 417 -5.25 -19.64 7.64
CA ASN A 417 -4.53 -19.93 6.41
C ASN A 417 -3.47 -18.87 6.05
N ILE A 418 -3.08 -18.02 7.02
CA ILE A 418 -2.12 -16.95 6.78
C ILE A 418 -0.69 -17.47 7.03
N GLY A 419 0.09 -17.59 5.96
CA GLY A 419 1.48 -18.03 5.99
C GLY A 419 2.47 -16.95 6.46
N ASP A 420 3.71 -17.37 6.67
CA ASP A 420 4.75 -16.50 7.25
C ASP A 420 5.08 -15.26 6.42
N ILE A 421 5.09 -15.38 5.09
CA ILE A 421 5.37 -14.24 4.20
C ILE A 421 4.28 -13.16 4.38
N GLN A 422 2.99 -13.55 4.38
CA GLN A 422 1.90 -12.60 4.62
C GLN A 422 1.98 -11.99 6.02
N ARG A 423 2.36 -12.79 7.03
CA ARG A 423 2.54 -12.27 8.40
C ARG A 423 3.65 -11.24 8.48
N ARG A 424 4.81 -11.52 7.88
CA ARG A 424 5.95 -10.58 7.82
C ARG A 424 5.57 -9.31 7.05
N TYR A 425 4.86 -9.46 5.94
CA TYR A 425 4.41 -8.35 5.11
C TYR A 425 3.48 -7.40 5.88
N GLY A 426 2.40 -7.91 6.48
CA GLY A 426 1.41 -7.07 7.15
C GLY A 426 1.86 -6.48 8.49
N THR A 427 2.72 -7.19 9.23
CA THR A 427 3.10 -6.81 10.61
C THR A 427 3.97 -5.57 10.70
N GLY A 428 4.94 -5.42 9.79
CA GLY A 428 5.94 -4.36 9.87
C GLY A 428 6.86 -4.43 11.09
N SER A 429 7.66 -3.37 11.32
CA SER A 429 8.49 -3.21 12.52
C SER A 429 7.66 -2.73 13.71
N ASP A 430 8.22 -2.84 14.93
CA ASP A 430 7.61 -2.26 16.13
C ASP A 430 7.38 -0.75 15.97
N SER A 431 8.33 -0.03 15.39
CA SER A 431 8.20 1.40 15.08
C SER A 431 7.10 1.72 14.07
N SER A 432 6.71 0.77 13.23
CA SER A 432 5.58 0.91 12.29
C SER A 432 4.23 0.66 12.98
N ARG A 433 4.24 0.08 14.18
CA ARG A 433 3.03 -0.23 14.97
C ARG A 433 2.88 0.65 16.20
N GLY A 434 3.93 1.34 16.65
CA GLY A 434 3.83 2.22 17.81
C GLY A 434 5.04 3.14 17.94
N PHE A 435 4.77 4.45 18.07
CA PHE A 435 5.78 5.47 18.35
C PHE A 435 5.14 6.75 18.88
N SER A 436 5.94 7.57 19.57
CA SER A 436 5.59 8.93 19.94
C SER A 436 6.38 9.91 19.09
N TRP A 437 5.72 10.97 18.65
CA TRP A 437 6.32 12.04 17.87
C TRP A 437 6.04 13.38 18.55
N THR A 438 7.08 14.21 18.64
CA THR A 438 7.02 15.54 19.26
C THR A 438 7.31 16.58 18.19
N ALA A 439 6.49 17.64 18.14
CA ALA A 439 6.69 18.74 17.22
C ALA A 439 8.06 19.40 17.44
N PRO A 440 8.80 19.73 16.37
CA PRO A 440 10.03 20.52 16.48
C PRO A 440 9.76 21.85 17.18
N SER A 441 10.67 22.23 18.09
CA SER A 441 10.58 23.44 18.91
C SER A 441 10.95 24.72 18.19
#